data_AF-A0AAD9X3B0-F1
#
_entry.id   AF-A0AAD9X3B0-F1
#
_cell.length_a   1.000
_cell.length_b   1.000
_cell.length_c   1.000
_cell.angle_alpha   90.00
_cell.angle_beta   90.00
_cell.angle_gamma   90.00
#
_symmetry.space_group_name_H-M   'P 1'
#
loop_
_entity.id
_entity.type
_entity.pdbx_description
1 polymer ?
#
loop_
_entity_poly.entity_id
_entity_poly.type
_entity_poly.pdbx_seq_one_letter_code
_entity_poly.pdbx_strand_id
1 'polypeptide(L)' 'MHEFVPQRTAAYISQHDVHIGELTVRETLAFFARCQVVGSRYELSSELSRREKATNIKPGLDIDVFMKHLIRLKWLYL' A
#
# COMPACT_ATOMS: atom_id res chain seq x y z
N MET A 1 -28.02 -13.88 -8.78
CA MET A 1 -28.61 -12.65 -8.20
C MET A 1 -28.81 -12.88 -6.71
N HIS A 2 -27.89 -12.35 -5.90
CA HIS A 2 -28.09 -11.95 -4.51
C HIS A 2 -26.84 -11.12 -4.17
N GLU A 3 -26.80 -9.90 -4.70
CA GLU A 3 -25.72 -8.96 -4.44
C GLU A 3 -25.88 -8.43 -3.02
N PHE A 4 -24.82 -8.50 -2.23
CA PHE A 4 -24.83 -8.03 -0.86
C PHE A 4 -24.96 -6.50 -0.85
N VAL A 5 -26.08 -5.99 -0.35
CA VAL A 5 -26.33 -4.55 -0.21
C VAL A 5 -26.21 -4.18 1.28
N PRO A 6 -25.11 -3.56 1.73
CA PRO A 6 -24.98 -3.14 3.12
C PRO A 6 -25.98 -2.00 3.42
N GLN A 7 -26.89 -2.22 4.36
CA GLN A 7 -27.98 -1.28 4.65
C GLN A 7 -27.53 -0.01 5.41
N ARG A 8 -26.41 -0.06 6.13
CA ARG A 8 -25.69 1.10 6.71
C ARG A 8 -24.21 0.77 6.87
N THR A 9 -23.34 1.57 6.28
CA THR A 9 -21.88 1.48 6.47
C THR A 9 -21.47 2.64 7.36
N ALA A 10 -21.03 2.37 8.60
CA ALA A 10 -20.41 3.37 9.46
C ALA A 10 -18.94 3.02 9.61
N ALA A 11 -18.05 3.88 9.13
CA ALA A 11 -16.63 3.79 9.40
C ALA A 11 -16.34 4.67 10.62
N TYR A 12 -15.87 4.07 11.72
CA TYR A 12 -15.36 4.81 12.85
C TYR A 12 -13.98 5.34 12.47
N ILE A 13 -13.90 6.64 12.16
CA ILE A 13 -12.63 7.34 11.98
C ILE A 13 -12.32 7.97 13.33
N SER A 14 -11.20 7.56 13.95
CA SER A 14 -10.72 8.20 15.17
C SER A 14 -10.61 9.70 14.95
N GLN A 15 -11.22 10.49 15.83
CA GLN A 15 -11.18 11.96 15.77
C GLN A 15 -9.79 12.53 16.11
N HIS A 16 -8.88 11.69 16.61
CA HIS A 16 -7.47 12.05 16.71
C HIS A 16 -6.86 11.91 15.32
N ASP A 17 -6.60 13.06 14.71
CA ASP A 17 -5.84 13.13 13.48
C ASP A 17 -4.42 12.65 13.80
N VAL A 18 -4.12 11.39 13.46
CA VAL A 18 -2.76 10.83 13.55
C VAL A 18 -1.93 11.27 12.33
N HIS A 19 -2.47 12.18 11.53
CA HIS A 19 -1.79 12.87 10.46
C HIS A 19 -0.64 13.70 11.02
N ILE A 20 0.57 13.36 10.59
CA ILE A 20 1.76 14.17 10.83
C ILE A 20 1.89 15.09 9.60
N GLY A 21 1.28 16.27 9.69
CA GLY A 21 1.15 17.20 8.55
C GLY A 21 2.45 17.86 8.10
N GLU A 22 3.47 17.80 8.95
CA GLU A 22 4.79 18.33 8.69
C GLU A 22 5.71 17.33 7.97
N LEU A 23 5.25 16.10 7.67
CA LEU A 23 6.07 15.14 6.94
C LEU A 23 6.26 15.56 5.48
N THR A 24 7.52 15.53 5.04
CA THR A 24 7.82 15.57 3.62
C THR A 24 7.25 14.32 2.92
N VAL A 25 7.09 14.40 1.59
CA VAL A 25 6.68 13.26 0.76
C VAL A 25 7.59 12.04 0.99
N ARG A 26 8.90 12.25 1.17
CA ARG A 26 9.86 11.19 1.45
C ARG A 26 9.61 10.52 2.79
N GLU A 27 9.42 11.30 3.85
CA GLU A 27 9.21 10.76 5.20
C GLU A 27 7.87 10.03 5.30
N THR A 28 6.84 10.55 4.63
CA THR A 28 5.54 9.88 4.49
C THR A 28 5.67 8.51 3.83
N LEU A 29 6.39 8.43 2.70
CA LEU A 29 6.63 7.16 2.00
C LEU A 29 7.47 6.20 2.83
N ALA A 30 8.46 6.69 3.59
CA ALA A 30 9.28 5.86 4.47
C ALA A 30 8.48 5.29 5.66
N PHE A 31 7.61 6.11 6.28
CA PHE A 31 6.69 5.66 7.32
C PHE A 31 5.73 4.60 6.78
N PHE A 32 5.10 4.87 5.64
CA PHE A 32 4.16 3.95 5.00
C PHE A 32 4.82 2.63 4.59
N ALA A 33 6.06 2.67 4.10
CA ALA A 33 6.82 1.45 3.81
C ALA A 33 6.99 0.59 5.07
N ARG A 34 7.30 1.16 6.23
CA ARG A 34 7.37 0.38 7.48
C ARG A 34 6.03 -0.26 7.87
N CYS A 35 4.90 0.37 7.55
CA CYS A 35 3.58 -0.21 7.81
C CYS A 35 3.22 -1.36 6.87
N GLN A 36 3.72 -1.35 5.62
CA GLN A 36 3.33 -2.30 4.58
C GLN A 36 4.38 -3.37 4.25
N VAL A 37 5.65 -3.12 4.57
CA VAL A 37 6.78 -4.00 4.19
C VAL A 37 7.06 -5.06 5.27
N VAL A 38 6.32 -5.06 6.38
CA VAL A 38 6.48 -6.06 7.45
C VAL A 38 5.52 -7.23 7.24
N GLY A 39 6.08 -8.45 7.30
CA GLY A 39 5.30 -9.70 7.27
C GLY A 39 4.62 -10.01 5.93
N SER A 40 3.40 -10.55 6.00
CA SER A 40 2.68 -11.15 4.87
C SER A 40 2.33 -10.18 3.73
N ARG A 41 2.25 -8.87 4.02
CA ARG A 41 1.90 -7.85 3.02
C ARG A 41 2.99 -7.63 1.97
N TYR A 42 4.27 -7.77 2.37
CA TYR A 42 5.39 -7.72 1.45
C TYR A 42 5.39 -8.93 0.50
N GLU A 43 5.18 -10.13 1.05
CA GLU A 43 5.15 -11.38 0.29
C GLU A 43 4.01 -11.35 -0.74
N LEU A 44 2.83 -10.88 -0.33
CA LEU A 44 1.69 -10.72 -1.21
C LEU A 44 1.95 -9.71 -2.34
N SER A 45 2.54 -8.55 -2.03
CA SER A 45 2.87 -7.51 -3.03
C SER A 45 3.94 -7.98 -4.02
N SER A 46 4.91 -8.77 -3.53
CA SER A 46 5.96 -9.36 -4.37
C SER A 46 5.39 -10.42 -5.31
N GLU A 47 4.51 -11.28 -4.81
CA GLU A 47 3.83 -12.31 -5.60
C GLU A 47 2.87 -11.70 -6.62
N LEU A 48 2.13 -10.64 -6.26
CA LEU A 48 1.30 -9.88 -7.18
C LEU A 48 2.12 -9.35 -8.35
N SER A 49 3.22 -8.64 -8.07
CA SER A 49 4.10 -8.07 -9.10
C SER A 49 4.68 -9.16 -10.02
N ARG A 50 4.99 -10.35 -9.48
CA ARG A 50 5.44 -11.49 -10.27
C ARG A 50 4.36 -11.98 -11.25
N ARG A 51 3.10 -12.09 -10.80
CA ARG A 51 1.96 -12.53 -11.63
C ARG A 51 1.58 -11.51 -12.70
N GLU A 52 1.59 -10.23 -12.36
CA GLU A 52 1.33 -9.14 -13.30
C GLU A 52 2.37 -9.15 -14.43
N LYS A 53 3.65 -9.29 -14.10
CA LYS A 53 4.72 -9.44 -15.10
C LYS A 53 4.53 -10.68 -15.98
N ALA A 54 4.19 -11.82 -15.38
CA ALA A 54 3.97 -13.07 -16.12
C ALA A 54 2.80 -12.98 -17.11
N THR A 55 1.82 -12.13 -16.85
CA THR A 55 0.63 -11.91 -17.70
C THR A 55 0.71 -10.64 -18.55
N ASN A 56 1.85 -9.95 -18.53
CA ASN A 56 2.07 -8.67 -19.21
C ASN A 56 1.05 -7.58 -18.82
N ILE A 57 0.54 -7.65 -17.59
CA ILE A 57 -0.29 -6.60 -17.00
C ILE A 57 0.63 -5.53 -16.43
N LYS A 58 0.37 -4.28 -16.79
CA LYS A 58 1.11 -3.13 -16.27
C LYS A 58 0.24 -2.35 -15.30
N PRO A 59 0.71 -2.07 -14.08
CA PRO A 59 0.02 -1.15 -13.19
C PRO A 59 -0.06 0.25 -13.80
N GLY A 60 -1.02 1.05 -13.34
CA GLY A 60 -1.01 2.49 -13.58
C GLY A 60 0.29 3.13 -13.10
N LEU A 61 0.67 4.26 -13.70
CA LEU A 61 1.95 4.93 -13.41
C LEU A 61 2.12 5.27 -11.92
N ASP A 62 1.06 5.74 -11.30
CA ASP A 62 0.96 6.03 -9.87
C ASP A 62 1.21 4.80 -9.00
N ILE A 63 0.55 3.69 -9.34
CA ILE A 63 0.68 2.40 -8.63
C ILE A 63 2.09 1.82 -8.84
N ASP A 64 2.63 1.89 -10.06
CA ASP A 64 3.97 1.39 -10.37
C ASP A 64 5.06 2.14 -9.60
N VAL A 65 4.98 3.48 -9.55
CA VAL A 65 5.90 4.31 -8.77
C VAL A 65 5.83 3.96 -7.29
N PHE A 66 4.61 3.79 -6.77
CA PHE A 66 4.34 3.41 -5.39
C PHE A 66 4.90 2.02 -5.05
N MET A 67 4.58 0.99 -5.84
CA MET A 67 5.07 -0.37 -5.63
C MET A 67 6.60 -0.45 -5.70
N LYS A 68 7.23 0.28 -6.64
CA LYS A 68 8.69 0.36 -6.72
C LYS A 68 9.30 0.99 -5.48
N HIS A 69 8.70 2.05 -4.93
CA HIS A 69 9.18 2.65 -3.68
C HIS A 69 9.04 1.69 -2.50
N LEU A 70 7.89 1.02 -2.37
CA LEU A 70 7.67 0.04 -1.30
C LEU A 70 8.67 -1.12 -1.33
N ILE A 71 8.87 -1.75 -2.49
CA ILE A 71 9.77 -2.90 -2.63
C ILE A 71 11.24 -2.46 -2.44
N ARG A 72 11.62 -1.28 -2.93
CA ARG A 72 13.00 -0.76 -2.84
C ARG A 72 13.38 -0.36 -1.41
N LEU A 73 12.45 0.14 -0.61
CA LEU A 73 12.72 0.59 0.76
C LEU A 73 13.01 -0.56 1.74
N LYS A 74 12.64 -1.81 1.42
CA LYS A 74 13.06 -3.00 2.19
C LYS A 74 14.58 -3.14 2.29
N TRP A 75 15.30 -2.77 1.23
CA TRP A 75 16.77 -2.90 1.14
C TRP A 75 17.53 -1.77 1.81
N LEU A 76 16.86 -0.70 2.21
CA LEU A 76 17.50 0.48 2.82
C LEU A 76 17.34 0.53 4.34
N TYR A 77 16.42 -0.27 4.90
CA TYR A 77 16.06 -0.28 6.31
C TYR A 77 16.23 -1.67 6.98
N LEU A 78 16.91 -2.60 6.28
CA LEU A 78 17.51 -3.85 6.76
C LEU A 78 18.98 -3.85 6.36
#